data_AF-A0A315AVT5-F1
#
_entry.id   AF-A0A315AVT5-F1
#
_cell.length_a   1.000
_cell.length_b   1.000
_cell.length_c   1.000
_cell.angle_alpha   90.00
_cell.angle_beta   90.00
_cell.angle_gamma   90.00
#
_symmetry.space_group_name_H-M   'P 1'
#
loop_
_entity.id
_entity.type
_entity.pdbx_description
1 polymer ?
#
loop_
_entity_poly.entity_id
_entity_poly.type
_entity_poly.pdbx_seq_one_letter_code
_entity_poly.pdbx_strand_id
1 'polypeptide(L)'
;MANEEVYKILIYDKFCQNILSPLIHVKDLRKHGVTLYFLIDKDRKPVHDVPAVYFVQPSHSNIQRIIADTSSSLYDSFHLNFSSLIPRPLLEDLASGTLNSDSIHRISKVHDQYLEFVTLEDNLFSLAQKSSYVQLNDPSAGDREIEEIVDKIVGGLFCVLATLAVVPIIRCPRVDRLRWYRPLVHDVLGLKLNRLSVQGEKGGMKSFELDSSDPFWVANGSLEFPEVAVEIETQLNKYKRDVDESIEGLGD
;
A
#
# COMPACT_ATOMS: atom_id res chain seq x y z
N MET A 1 -42.10 -1.96 15.27
CA MET A 1 -42.21 -1.81 13.80
C MET A 1 -41.18 -2.75 13.23
N ALA A 2 -41.62 -3.78 12.51
CA ALA A 2 -40.73 -4.80 11.96
C ALA A 2 -39.73 -4.11 11.02
N ASN A 3 -38.43 -4.29 11.26
CA ASN A 3 -37.43 -4.02 10.24
C ASN A 3 -37.74 -5.00 9.11
N GLU A 4 -38.45 -4.55 8.07
CA GLU A 4 -38.33 -5.21 6.77
C GLU A 4 -36.82 -5.25 6.49
N GLU A 5 -36.27 -6.44 6.38
CA GLU A 5 -34.88 -6.63 5.97
C GLU A 5 -34.77 -6.11 4.54
N VAL A 6 -34.55 -4.80 4.40
CA VAL A 6 -34.36 -4.15 3.10
C VAL A 6 -33.10 -4.76 2.53
N TYR A 7 -33.28 -5.66 1.56
CA TYR A 7 -32.19 -6.26 0.82
C TYR A 7 -31.40 -5.15 0.12
N LYS A 8 -30.08 -5.30 0.08
CA LYS A 8 -29.16 -4.34 -0.54
C LYS A 8 -28.26 -5.05 -1.53
N ILE A 9 -27.86 -4.32 -2.56
CA ILE A 9 -26.86 -4.77 -3.53
C ILE A 9 -25.56 -4.03 -3.23
N LEU A 10 -24.47 -4.78 -3.04
CA LEU A 10 -23.15 -4.19 -2.84
C LEU A 10 -22.39 -4.14 -4.17
N ILE A 11 -21.97 -2.95 -4.59
CA ILE A 11 -21.14 -2.75 -5.77
C ILE A 11 -19.75 -2.32 -5.29
N TYR A 12 -18.71 -3.01 -5.72
CA TYR A 12 -17.34 -2.61 -5.43
C TYR A 12 -16.44 -2.69 -6.65
N ASP A 13 -15.29 -2.01 -6.62
CA ASP A 13 -14.25 -2.19 -7.63
C ASP A 13 -13.26 -3.29 -7.20
N LYS A 14 -12.30 -3.61 -8.08
CA LYS A 14 -11.32 -4.66 -7.81
C LYS A 14 -10.43 -4.36 -6.60
N PHE A 15 -10.16 -3.08 -6.32
CA PHE A 15 -9.32 -2.68 -5.19
C PHE A 15 -10.07 -2.82 -3.86
N CYS A 16 -11.28 -2.28 -3.79
CA CYS A 16 -12.19 -2.37 -2.65
C CYS A 16 -12.60 -3.83 -2.36
N GLN A 17 -12.72 -4.67 -3.39
CA GLN A 17 -12.86 -6.11 -3.22
C GLN A 17 -11.70 -6.73 -2.43
N ASN A 18 -10.45 -6.34 -2.75
CA ASN A 18 -9.28 -6.87 -2.06
C ASN A 18 -9.19 -6.39 -0.61
N ILE A 19 -9.78 -5.23 -0.29
CA ILE A 19 -9.89 -4.72 1.09
C ILE A 19 -10.91 -5.54 1.88
N LEU A 20 -12.10 -5.80 1.31
CA LEU A 20 -13.17 -6.51 2.02
C LEU A 20 -12.98 -8.03 2.08
N SER A 21 -12.38 -8.64 1.05
CA SER A 21 -12.22 -10.09 0.96
C SER A 21 -11.51 -10.76 2.16
N PRO A 22 -10.45 -10.18 2.76
CA PRO A 22 -9.83 -10.76 3.96
C PRO A 22 -10.63 -10.49 5.25
N LEU A 23 -11.43 -9.42 5.29
CA LEU A 23 -12.10 -8.95 6.51
C LEU A 23 -13.51 -9.51 6.70
N ILE A 24 -14.25 -9.73 5.61
CA ILE A 24 -15.66 -10.08 5.67
C ILE A 24 -15.94 -11.32 4.82
N HIS A 25 -16.49 -12.36 5.46
CA HIS A 25 -16.99 -13.51 4.72
C HIS A 25 -18.37 -13.24 4.12
N VAL A 26 -18.70 -13.94 3.02
CA VAL A 26 -20.00 -13.83 2.33
C VAL A 26 -21.19 -14.07 3.28
N LYS A 27 -21.02 -14.91 4.31
CA LYS A 27 -22.05 -15.17 5.32
C LYS A 27 -22.37 -13.92 6.13
N ASP A 28 -21.36 -13.11 6.44
CA ASP A 28 -21.53 -11.91 7.26
C ASP A 28 -22.13 -10.76 6.44
N LEU A 29 -21.83 -10.66 5.14
CA LEU A 29 -22.53 -9.73 4.23
C LEU A 29 -24.06 -9.95 4.26
N ARG A 30 -24.50 -11.21 4.22
CA ARG A 30 -25.94 -11.55 4.29
C ARG A 30 -26.57 -11.16 5.61
N LYS A 31 -25.85 -11.30 6.74
CA LYS A 31 -26.33 -10.84 8.06
C LYS A 31 -26.56 -9.33 8.11
N HIS A 32 -25.84 -8.58 7.28
CA HIS A 32 -26.00 -7.12 7.15
C HIS A 32 -26.99 -6.71 6.04
N GLY A 33 -27.77 -7.66 5.51
CA GLY A 33 -28.78 -7.41 4.49
C GLY A 33 -28.25 -7.27 3.06
N VAL A 34 -26.97 -7.59 2.81
CA VAL A 34 -26.41 -7.61 1.46
C VAL A 34 -26.67 -8.97 0.82
N THR A 35 -27.56 -9.00 -0.17
CA THR A 35 -28.01 -10.25 -0.82
C THR A 35 -27.15 -10.59 -2.03
N LEU A 36 -26.75 -9.56 -2.78
CA LEU A 36 -25.96 -9.68 -4.01
C LEU A 36 -24.80 -8.70 -3.98
N TYR A 37 -23.69 -9.09 -4.60
CA TYR A 37 -22.54 -8.22 -4.80
C TYR A 37 -21.98 -8.36 -6.21
N PHE A 38 -21.56 -7.24 -6.80
CA PHE A 38 -21.03 -7.19 -8.16
C PHE A 38 -19.83 -6.26 -8.27
N LEU A 39 -18.98 -6.55 -9.26
CA LEU A 39 -17.93 -5.62 -9.67
C LEU A 39 -18.54 -4.50 -10.52
N ILE A 40 -18.10 -3.25 -10.31
CA ILE A 40 -18.55 -2.10 -11.10
C ILE A 40 -18.25 -2.22 -12.60
N ASP A 41 -17.17 -2.92 -12.95
CA ASP A 41 -16.74 -3.12 -14.34
C ASP A 41 -17.61 -4.11 -15.13
N LYS A 42 -18.43 -4.90 -14.45
CA LYS A 42 -19.25 -5.93 -15.10
C LYS A 42 -20.62 -5.39 -15.49
N ASP A 43 -21.16 -5.93 -16.59
CA ASP A 43 -22.55 -5.69 -16.99
C ASP A 43 -23.50 -6.28 -15.95
N ARG A 44 -24.42 -5.44 -15.48
CA ARG A 44 -25.35 -5.73 -14.40
C ARG A 44 -26.78 -5.62 -14.92
N LYS A 45 -27.66 -6.48 -14.41
CA LYS A 45 -29.08 -6.41 -14.75
C LYS A 45 -29.77 -5.37 -13.86
N PRO A 46 -30.70 -4.58 -14.40
CA PRO A 46 -31.45 -3.61 -13.61
C PRO A 46 -32.34 -4.31 -12.58
N VAL A 47 -32.30 -3.80 -11.35
CA VAL A 47 -33.10 -4.23 -10.20
C VAL A 47 -33.66 -2.98 -9.51
N HIS A 48 -34.76 -2.47 -10.06
CA HIS A 48 -35.33 -1.17 -9.72
C HIS A 48 -35.88 -1.04 -8.30
N ASP A 49 -36.18 -2.14 -7.61
CA ASP A 49 -36.83 -2.14 -6.28
C ASP A 49 -35.83 -2.22 -5.12
N VAL A 50 -34.52 -2.27 -5.40
CA VAL A 50 -33.50 -2.58 -4.40
C VAL A 50 -32.46 -1.46 -4.31
N PRO A 51 -32.15 -0.96 -3.10
CA PRO A 51 -31.07 0.01 -2.92
C PRO A 51 -29.70 -0.61 -3.17
N ALA A 52 -28.81 0.17 -3.80
CA ALA A 52 -27.44 -0.21 -4.06
C ALA A 52 -26.45 0.60 -3.22
N VAL A 53 -25.51 -0.10 -2.59
CA VAL A 53 -24.39 0.47 -1.84
C VAL A 53 -23.14 0.30 -2.69
N TYR A 54 -22.54 1.42 -3.10
CA TYR A 54 -21.28 1.45 -3.83
C TYR A 54 -20.14 1.64 -2.83
N PHE A 55 -19.11 0.81 -2.93
CA PHE A 55 -17.84 0.94 -2.22
C PHE A 55 -16.69 0.88 -3.23
N VAL A 56 -16.23 2.04 -3.70
CA VAL A 56 -15.32 2.16 -4.83
C VAL A 56 -14.24 3.22 -4.61
N GLN A 57 -13.13 3.15 -5.34
CA GLN A 57 -12.13 4.22 -5.35
C GLN A 57 -12.65 5.46 -6.09
N PRO A 58 -12.26 6.68 -5.67
CA PRO A 58 -12.59 7.93 -6.36
C PRO A 58 -11.75 8.05 -7.64
N SER A 59 -12.13 7.30 -8.69
CA SER A 59 -11.49 7.32 -10.00
C SER A 59 -12.44 7.81 -11.09
N HIS A 60 -11.90 8.45 -12.13
CA HIS A 60 -12.72 8.96 -13.22
C HIS A 60 -13.56 7.85 -13.89
N SER A 61 -12.98 6.66 -14.09
CA SER A 61 -13.70 5.49 -14.62
C SER A 61 -14.89 5.10 -13.73
N ASN A 62 -14.68 5.01 -12.41
CA ASN A 62 -15.74 4.65 -11.47
C ASN A 62 -16.86 5.70 -11.45
N ILE A 63 -16.50 6.99 -11.45
CA ILE A 63 -17.47 8.10 -11.48
C ILE A 63 -18.32 8.04 -12.76
N GLN A 64 -17.70 7.88 -13.93
CA GLN A 64 -18.42 7.76 -15.20
C GLN A 64 -19.36 6.55 -15.21
N ARG A 65 -18.95 5.42 -14.63
CA ARG A 65 -19.81 4.25 -14.46
C ARG A 65 -20.97 4.48 -13.51
N ILE A 66 -20.75 5.18 -12.39
CA ILE A 66 -21.84 5.56 -11.48
C ILE A 66 -22.84 6.46 -12.21
N ILE A 67 -22.38 7.46 -12.97
CA ILE A 67 -23.26 8.35 -13.75
C ILE A 67 -24.10 7.54 -14.74
N ALA A 68 -23.48 6.62 -15.50
CA ALA A 68 -24.17 5.74 -16.43
C ALA A 68 -25.18 4.81 -15.74
N ASP A 69 -24.84 4.32 -14.54
CA ASP A 69 -25.73 3.46 -13.76
C ASP A 69 -26.95 4.23 -13.25
N THR A 70 -26.74 5.48 -12.81
CA THR A 70 -27.82 6.35 -12.32
C THR A 70 -28.75 6.80 -13.46
N SER A 71 -28.22 7.13 -14.63
CA SER A 71 -29.01 7.54 -15.80
C SER A 71 -29.86 6.39 -16.37
N SER A 72 -29.35 5.16 -16.26
CA SER A 72 -30.08 3.94 -16.64
C SER A 72 -31.04 3.44 -15.55
N SER A 73 -31.08 4.12 -14.40
CA SER A 73 -31.94 3.79 -13.26
C SER A 73 -31.82 2.34 -12.79
N LEU A 74 -30.60 1.75 -12.78
CA LEU A 74 -30.42 0.32 -12.46
C LEU A 74 -30.94 -0.10 -11.08
N TYR A 75 -30.98 0.83 -10.12
CA TYR A 75 -31.37 0.58 -8.73
C TYR A 75 -32.33 1.66 -8.25
N ASP A 76 -33.04 1.38 -7.15
CA ASP A 76 -33.97 2.33 -6.53
C ASP A 76 -33.23 3.60 -6.06
N SER A 77 -32.24 3.39 -5.20
CA SER A 77 -31.41 4.42 -4.58
C SER A 77 -29.94 4.02 -4.54
N PHE A 78 -29.08 5.03 -4.59
CA PHE A 78 -27.63 4.88 -4.71
C PHE A 78 -26.96 5.48 -3.47
N HIS A 79 -26.26 4.63 -2.70
CA HIS A 79 -25.42 5.04 -1.58
C HIS A 79 -23.95 4.96 -2.00
N LEU A 80 -23.32 6.10 -2.23
CA LEU A 80 -21.94 6.18 -2.70
C LEU A 80 -21.00 6.23 -1.49
N ASN A 81 -20.12 5.25 -1.37
CA ASN A 81 -19.04 5.22 -0.38
C ASN A 81 -17.72 5.14 -1.12
N PHE A 82 -16.92 6.19 -0.99
CA PHE A 82 -15.58 6.23 -1.58
C PHE A 82 -14.55 5.67 -0.61
N SER A 83 -13.58 4.92 -1.12
CA SER A 83 -12.49 4.37 -0.32
C SER A 83 -11.63 5.46 0.31
N SER A 84 -11.51 6.63 -0.33
CA SER A 84 -10.75 7.78 0.15
C SER A 84 -11.50 9.06 -0.20
N LEU A 85 -10.95 10.20 0.23
CA LEU A 85 -11.53 11.51 0.01
C LEU A 85 -11.69 11.80 -1.49
N ILE A 86 -12.92 12.01 -1.95
CA ILE A 86 -13.17 12.40 -3.34
C ILE A 86 -12.60 13.80 -3.64
N PRO A 87 -11.72 13.96 -4.65
CA PRO A 87 -11.28 15.27 -5.12
C PRO A 87 -12.45 16.13 -5.61
N ARG A 88 -12.43 17.45 -5.34
CA ARG A 88 -13.48 18.38 -5.78
C ARG A 88 -13.81 18.28 -7.28
N PRO A 89 -12.83 18.20 -8.20
CA PRO A 89 -13.14 18.07 -9.63
C PRO A 89 -13.98 16.84 -9.96
N LEU A 90 -13.69 15.69 -9.32
CA LEU A 90 -14.46 14.46 -9.54
C LEU A 90 -15.86 14.53 -8.94
N LEU A 91 -16.03 15.25 -7.82
CA LEU A 91 -17.33 15.49 -7.22
C LEU A 91 -18.18 16.42 -8.10
N GLU A 92 -17.58 17.46 -8.68
CA GLU A 92 -18.23 18.38 -9.63
C GLU A 92 -18.61 17.65 -10.93
N ASP A 93 -17.77 16.76 -11.43
CA ASP A 93 -18.08 15.87 -12.56
C ASP A 93 -19.29 14.97 -12.25
N LEU A 94 -19.31 14.35 -11.07
CA LEU A 94 -20.42 13.50 -10.62
C LEU A 94 -21.72 14.31 -10.51
N ALA A 95 -21.67 15.51 -9.91
CA ALA A 95 -22.81 16.39 -9.78
C ALA A 95 -23.33 16.85 -11.16
N SER A 96 -22.44 17.26 -12.06
CA SER A 96 -22.80 17.71 -13.40
C SER A 96 -23.40 16.56 -14.23
N GLY A 97 -22.81 15.37 -14.17
CA GLY A 97 -23.31 14.19 -14.87
C GLY A 97 -24.69 13.73 -14.39
N THR A 98 -24.94 13.81 -13.08
CA THR A 98 -26.22 13.41 -12.46
C THR A 98 -27.32 14.46 -12.65
N LEU A 99 -26.95 15.74 -12.74
CA LEU A 99 -27.85 16.82 -13.14
C LEU A 99 -28.28 16.68 -14.61
N ASN A 100 -27.34 16.43 -15.52
CA ASN A 100 -27.64 16.26 -16.95
C ASN A 100 -28.53 15.06 -17.25
N SER A 101 -28.56 14.06 -16.35
CA SER A 101 -29.37 12.86 -16.46
C SER A 101 -30.64 12.90 -15.60
N ASP A 102 -30.95 14.05 -14.98
CA ASP A 102 -32.09 14.25 -14.05
C ASP A 102 -32.19 13.18 -12.94
N SER A 103 -31.06 12.55 -12.60
CA SER A 103 -30.99 11.36 -11.74
C SER A 103 -30.45 11.66 -10.34
N ILE A 104 -30.19 12.93 -10.02
CA ILE A 104 -29.63 13.37 -8.73
C ILE A 104 -30.49 12.95 -7.53
N HIS A 105 -31.82 12.87 -7.70
CA HIS A 105 -32.77 12.47 -6.66
C HIS A 105 -32.59 11.02 -6.19
N ARG A 106 -31.90 10.18 -6.98
CA ARG A 106 -31.61 8.78 -6.64
C ARG A 106 -30.38 8.62 -5.77
N ILE A 107 -29.49 9.62 -5.75
CA ILE A 107 -28.30 9.60 -4.89
C ILE A 107 -28.75 9.96 -3.48
N SER A 108 -28.81 8.95 -2.61
CA SER A 108 -29.27 9.12 -1.24
C SER A 108 -28.19 9.72 -0.35
N LYS A 109 -26.95 9.21 -0.49
CA LYS A 109 -25.81 9.62 0.35
C LYS A 109 -24.49 9.48 -0.41
N VAL A 110 -23.56 10.37 -0.08
CA VAL A 110 -22.17 10.32 -0.52
C VAL A 110 -21.29 10.41 0.73
N HIS A 111 -20.41 9.43 0.94
CA HIS A 111 -19.53 9.35 2.10
C HIS A 111 -18.12 8.96 1.71
N ASP A 112 -17.14 9.56 2.38
CA ASP A 112 -15.73 9.17 2.30
C ASP A 112 -15.39 8.28 3.49
N GLN A 113 -14.89 7.06 3.24
CA GLN A 113 -14.66 6.04 4.28
C GLN A 113 -13.21 5.96 4.78
N TYR A 114 -12.25 6.52 4.05
CA TYR A 114 -10.81 6.48 4.41
C TYR A 114 -10.26 5.06 4.64
N LEU A 115 -10.66 4.11 3.79
CA LEU A 115 -10.26 2.70 3.80
C LEU A 115 -9.32 2.34 2.64
N GLU A 116 -8.38 3.21 2.27
CA GLU A 116 -7.43 2.96 1.17
C GLU A 116 -6.20 2.13 1.60
N PHE A 117 -6.44 1.07 2.36
CA PHE A 117 -5.41 0.13 2.81
C PHE A 117 -6.02 -1.25 3.08
N VAL A 118 -5.20 -2.30 2.96
CA VAL A 118 -5.58 -3.69 3.22
C VAL A 118 -4.96 -4.13 4.53
N THR A 119 -5.75 -4.65 5.45
CA THR A 119 -5.29 -5.26 6.71
C THR A 119 -5.37 -6.77 6.60
N LEU A 120 -4.24 -7.45 6.87
CA LEU A 120 -4.18 -8.91 6.91
C LEU A 120 -4.13 -9.43 8.36
N GLU A 121 -3.59 -8.61 9.27
CA GLU A 121 -3.49 -8.89 10.71
C GLU A 121 -3.74 -7.59 11.49
N ASP A 122 -4.03 -7.69 12.80
CA ASP A 122 -4.38 -6.54 13.65
C ASP A 122 -3.32 -5.43 13.66
N ASN A 123 -2.04 -5.79 13.49
CA ASN A 123 -0.91 -4.87 13.51
C ASN A 123 -0.20 -4.76 12.16
N LEU A 124 -0.79 -5.27 11.07
CA LEU A 124 -0.20 -5.27 9.74
C LEU A 124 -1.17 -4.72 8.70
N PHE A 125 -0.78 -3.62 8.07
CA PHE A 125 -1.46 -3.07 6.91
C PHE A 125 -0.53 -2.99 5.70
N SER A 126 -1.14 -3.00 4.52
CA SER A 126 -0.48 -2.78 3.24
C SER A 126 -1.27 -1.76 2.42
N LEU A 127 -0.58 -0.81 1.81
CA LEU A 127 -1.20 0.16 0.90
C LEU A 127 -1.51 -0.44 -0.50
N ALA A 128 -1.23 -1.74 -0.69
CA ALA A 128 -1.46 -2.49 -1.92
C ALA A 128 -0.86 -1.84 -3.20
N GLN A 129 0.16 -0.98 -3.04
CA GLN A 129 0.89 -0.40 -4.16
C GLN A 129 1.93 -1.38 -4.68
N LYS A 130 1.67 -1.92 -5.87
CA LYS A 130 2.60 -2.84 -6.54
C LYS A 130 3.76 -2.07 -7.15
N SER A 131 4.96 -2.61 -7.01
CA SER A 131 6.17 -2.10 -7.67
C SER A 131 6.57 -0.67 -7.30
N SER A 132 6.07 -0.12 -6.19
CA SER A 132 6.43 1.23 -5.73
C SER A 132 7.94 1.40 -5.56
N TYR A 133 8.63 0.37 -5.04
CA TYR A 133 10.09 0.38 -4.92
C TYR A 133 10.80 0.49 -6.27
N VAL A 134 10.34 -0.27 -7.28
CA VAL A 134 10.94 -0.25 -8.63
C VAL A 134 10.71 1.11 -9.27
N GLN A 135 9.49 1.65 -9.18
CA GLN A 135 9.15 2.92 -9.80
C GLN A 135 9.85 4.11 -9.13
N LEU A 136 10.01 4.10 -7.80
CA LEU A 136 10.72 5.17 -7.08
C LEU A 136 12.24 5.16 -7.32
N ASN A 137 12.81 4.02 -7.71
CA ASN A 137 14.24 3.85 -7.94
C ASN A 137 14.58 3.65 -9.44
N ASP A 138 13.61 3.78 -10.34
CA ASP A 138 13.87 3.70 -11.78
C ASP A 138 14.65 4.97 -12.19
N PRO A 139 15.87 4.85 -12.74
CA PRO A 139 16.64 6.01 -13.19
C PRO A 139 15.95 6.83 -14.29
N SER A 140 14.94 6.24 -14.93
CA SER A 140 14.15 6.85 -16.00
C SER A 140 12.85 7.47 -15.49
N ALA A 141 12.48 7.25 -14.23
CA ALA A 141 11.29 7.84 -13.64
C ALA A 141 11.45 9.36 -13.58
N GLY A 142 10.47 10.07 -14.15
CA GLY A 142 10.42 11.52 -14.02
C GLY A 142 9.96 11.93 -12.62
N ASP A 143 10.37 13.12 -12.16
CA ASP A 143 9.97 13.68 -10.86
C ASP A 143 8.44 13.63 -10.64
N ARG A 144 7.67 13.87 -11.70
CA ARG A 144 6.19 13.81 -11.68
C ARG A 144 5.64 12.43 -11.32
N GLU A 145 6.27 11.35 -11.80
CA GLU A 145 5.83 9.98 -11.51
C GLU A 145 6.14 9.61 -10.06
N ILE A 146 7.30 10.06 -9.57
CA ILE A 146 7.70 9.90 -8.17
C ILE A 146 6.72 10.63 -7.26
N GLU A 147 6.40 11.90 -7.56
CA GLU A 147 5.41 12.69 -6.82
C GLU A 147 4.04 11.99 -6.78
N GLU A 148 3.55 11.47 -7.91
CA GLU A 148 2.29 10.73 -7.96
C GLU A 148 2.28 9.48 -7.07
N ILE A 149 3.40 8.75 -6.98
CA ILE A 149 3.52 7.58 -6.11
C ILE A 149 3.54 8.01 -4.64
N VAL A 150 4.34 9.03 -4.32
CA VAL A 150 4.44 9.60 -2.97
C VAL A 150 3.07 10.09 -2.50
N ASP A 151 2.34 10.83 -3.32
CA ASP A 151 1.00 11.31 -2.99
C ASP A 151 0.02 10.17 -2.68
N LYS A 152 0.08 9.08 -3.46
CA LYS A 152 -0.73 7.89 -3.16
C LYS A 152 -0.33 7.22 -1.86
N ILE A 153 0.97 7.18 -1.52
CA ILE A 153 1.45 6.63 -0.24
C ILE A 153 0.95 7.50 0.91
N VAL A 154 1.07 8.82 0.79
CA VAL A 154 0.60 9.79 1.79
C VAL A 154 -0.91 9.66 1.97
N GLY A 155 -1.69 9.53 0.90
CA GLY A 155 -3.14 9.31 0.96
C GLY A 155 -3.51 8.02 1.70
N GLY A 156 -2.80 6.92 1.41
CA GLY A 156 -3.00 5.65 2.10
C GLY A 156 -2.63 5.69 3.59
N LEU A 157 -1.49 6.30 3.95
CA LEU A 157 -1.10 6.52 5.34
C LEU A 157 -2.10 7.40 6.08
N PHE A 158 -2.58 8.46 5.43
CA PHE A 158 -3.63 9.31 5.99
C PHE A 158 -4.90 8.52 6.28
N CYS A 159 -5.31 7.61 5.38
CA CYS A 159 -6.46 6.73 5.59
C CYS A 159 -6.31 5.85 6.85
N VAL A 160 -5.11 5.30 7.07
CA VAL A 160 -4.80 4.53 8.29
C VAL A 160 -4.93 5.40 9.54
N LEU A 161 -4.35 6.61 9.54
CA LEU A 161 -4.41 7.53 10.68
C LEU A 161 -5.84 8.02 10.97
N ALA A 162 -6.60 8.31 9.92
CA ALA A 162 -8.01 8.69 10.01
C ALA A 162 -8.84 7.55 10.61
N THR A 163 -8.59 6.30 10.20
CA THR A 163 -9.29 5.12 10.73
C THR A 163 -8.93 4.85 12.20
N LEU A 164 -7.68 5.06 12.59
CA LEU A 164 -7.23 4.93 13.99
C LEU A 164 -7.66 6.09 14.88
N ALA A 165 -8.12 7.21 14.30
CA ALA A 165 -8.42 8.45 15.00
C ALA A 165 -7.26 8.99 15.85
N VAL A 166 -6.02 8.84 15.37
CA VAL A 166 -4.79 9.25 16.05
C VAL A 166 -4.04 10.29 15.20
N VAL A 167 -3.52 11.33 15.84
CA VAL A 167 -2.58 12.28 15.24
C VAL A 167 -1.17 11.94 15.72
N PRO A 168 -0.34 11.24 14.92
CA PRO A 168 1.00 10.82 15.35
C PRO A 168 2.02 11.94 15.17
N ILE A 169 3.15 11.82 15.86
CA ILE A 169 4.35 12.60 15.55
C ILE A 169 5.05 11.93 14.36
N ILE A 170 5.06 12.59 13.21
CA ILE A 170 5.73 12.09 12.01
C ILE A 170 7.24 12.22 12.20
N ARG A 171 7.94 11.08 12.22
CA ARG A 171 9.40 11.02 12.17
C ARG A 171 9.81 10.34 10.88
N CYS A 172 10.39 11.11 9.97
CA CYS A 172 11.03 10.57 8.78
C CYS A 172 12.55 10.60 8.97
N PRO A 173 13.27 9.59 8.47
CA PRO A 173 14.70 9.71 8.30
C PRO A 173 14.99 10.85 7.33
N ARG A 174 16.02 11.66 7.62
CA ARG A 174 16.43 12.73 6.71
C ARG A 174 16.84 12.11 5.37
N VAL A 175 16.19 12.57 4.31
CA VAL A 175 16.34 12.05 2.95
C VAL A 175 17.64 12.58 2.36
N ASP A 176 18.76 11.96 2.72
CA ASP A 176 20.00 12.04 1.97
C ASP A 176 20.26 10.64 1.39
N ARG A 177 19.55 10.31 0.29
CA ARG A 177 19.67 9.09 -0.56
C ARG A 177 19.94 7.79 0.21
N LEU A 178 18.98 6.86 0.30
CA LEU A 178 19.15 5.43 0.67
C LEU A 178 20.61 4.96 0.79
N ARG A 179 21.26 5.30 1.90
CA ARG A 179 22.66 4.98 2.21
C ARG A 179 22.74 3.84 3.19
N TRP A 180 21.64 3.38 3.76
CA TRP A 180 21.73 2.43 4.84
C TRP A 180 22.15 1.05 4.36
N TYR A 181 23.10 0.47 5.09
CA TYR A 181 23.80 -0.74 4.71
C TYR A 181 22.88 -1.96 4.57
N ARG A 182 21.91 -2.15 5.48
CA ARG A 182 20.98 -3.30 5.45
C ARG A 182 20.05 -3.32 4.23
N PRO A 183 19.27 -2.26 3.93
CA PRO A 183 18.43 -2.22 2.73
C PRO A 183 19.25 -2.36 1.45
N LEU A 184 20.43 -1.71 1.38
CA LEU A 184 21.30 -1.78 0.19
C LEU A 184 21.81 -3.20 -0.06
N VAL A 185 22.24 -3.91 0.98
CA VAL A 185 22.68 -5.31 0.89
C VAL A 185 21.53 -6.25 0.53
N HIS A 186 20.32 -6.00 1.04
CA HIS A 186 19.15 -6.77 0.65
C HIS A 186 18.81 -6.61 -0.84
N ASP A 187 18.81 -5.37 -1.33
CA ASP A 187 18.26 -5.03 -2.63
C ASP A 187 19.29 -5.15 -3.78
N VAL A 188 20.57 -4.84 -3.55
CA VAL A 188 21.63 -4.92 -4.58
C VAL A 188 22.20 -6.33 -4.71
N LEU A 189 22.37 -7.03 -3.58
CA LEU A 189 23.06 -8.33 -3.55
C LEU A 189 22.09 -9.51 -3.42
N GLY A 190 20.77 -9.23 -3.42
CA GLY A 190 19.72 -10.25 -3.48
C GLY A 190 19.67 -11.16 -2.26
N LEU A 191 19.68 -10.57 -1.06
CA LEU A 191 19.61 -11.30 0.19
C LEU A 191 18.31 -12.13 0.26
N LYS A 192 18.43 -13.45 0.39
CA LYS A 192 17.28 -14.36 0.56
C LYS A 192 17.47 -15.18 1.82
N LEU A 193 16.52 -15.09 2.75
CA LEU A 193 16.56 -15.83 4.03
C LEU A 193 17.88 -15.61 4.79
N ASN A 194 18.30 -14.35 4.94
CA ASN A 194 19.57 -13.96 5.59
C ASN A 194 20.83 -14.54 4.92
N ARG A 195 20.73 -15.05 3.68
CA ARG A 195 21.87 -15.57 2.92
C ARG A 195 22.14 -14.71 1.69
N LEU A 196 23.40 -14.38 1.49
CA LEU A 196 23.93 -13.56 0.41
C LEU A 196 24.84 -14.40 -0.47
N SER A 197 24.76 -14.31 -1.79
CA SER A 197 25.65 -15.06 -2.69
C SER A 197 26.53 -14.12 -3.52
N VAL A 198 27.76 -13.95 -3.03
CA VAL A 198 28.93 -13.25 -3.55
C VAL A 198 29.55 -13.82 -4.83
N GLN A 199 29.67 -13.16 -5.99
CA GLN A 199 30.65 -13.63 -6.98
C GLN A 199 32.07 -13.29 -6.48
N GLY A 200 32.86 -14.31 -6.15
CA GLY A 200 34.24 -14.13 -5.70
C GLY A 200 35.17 -13.70 -6.83
N GLU A 201 36.27 -13.03 -6.49
CA GLU A 201 37.27 -12.50 -7.45
C GLU A 201 37.87 -13.54 -8.42
N LYS A 202 37.76 -14.84 -8.10
CA LYS A 202 38.20 -15.97 -8.94
C LYS A 202 37.06 -16.69 -9.68
N GLY A 203 35.90 -16.06 -9.82
CA GLY A 203 34.76 -16.58 -10.60
C GLY A 203 33.89 -17.63 -9.91
N GLY A 204 34.13 -17.95 -8.63
CA GLY A 204 33.31 -18.86 -7.83
C GLY A 204 32.26 -18.13 -6.99
N MET A 205 31.04 -18.66 -6.90
CA MET A 205 29.97 -18.12 -6.04
C MET A 205 30.24 -18.49 -4.58
N LYS A 206 30.31 -17.49 -3.69
CA LYS A 206 30.51 -17.64 -2.25
C LYS A 206 29.26 -17.20 -1.50
N SER A 207 28.69 -18.07 -0.68
CA SER A 207 27.53 -17.73 0.15
C SER A 207 27.94 -17.24 1.54
N PHE A 208 27.37 -16.15 2.01
CA PHE A 208 27.53 -15.58 3.35
C PHE A 208 26.19 -15.58 4.08
N GLU A 209 26.18 -15.90 5.37
CA GLU A 209 24.99 -15.80 6.23
C GLU A 209 25.11 -14.53 7.08
N LEU A 210 24.09 -13.67 6.98
CA LEU A 210 24.02 -12.38 7.66
C LEU A 210 22.85 -12.41 8.65
N ASP A 211 23.12 -12.94 9.84
CA ASP A 211 22.14 -13.08 10.92
C ASP A 211 22.62 -12.41 12.21
N SER A 212 21.96 -12.68 13.33
CA SER A 212 22.32 -12.12 14.64
C SER A 212 23.65 -12.63 15.20
N SER A 213 24.28 -13.63 14.57
CA SER A 213 25.59 -14.14 14.96
C SER A 213 26.75 -13.32 14.41
N ASP A 214 26.52 -12.49 13.39
CA ASP A 214 27.51 -11.55 12.85
C ASP A 214 27.50 -10.23 13.66
N PRO A 215 28.51 -9.98 14.52
CA PRO A 215 28.53 -8.79 15.37
C PRO A 215 28.70 -7.49 14.57
N PHE A 216 29.36 -7.55 13.42
CA PHE A 216 29.54 -6.41 12.53
C PHE A 216 28.21 -6.04 11.87
N TRP A 217 27.48 -7.04 11.37
CA TRP A 217 26.15 -6.86 10.79
C TRP A 217 25.12 -6.34 11.80
N VAL A 218 25.21 -6.78 13.05
CA VAL A 218 24.35 -6.29 14.13
C VAL A 218 24.67 -4.85 14.51
N ALA A 219 25.95 -4.51 14.68
CA ALA A 219 26.39 -3.19 15.11
C ALA A 219 26.21 -2.12 14.03
N ASN A 220 26.53 -2.44 12.77
CA ASN A 220 26.64 -1.47 11.69
C ASN A 220 25.48 -1.52 10.69
N GLY A 221 24.52 -2.43 10.88
CA GLY A 221 23.40 -2.64 9.96
C GLY A 221 22.49 -1.42 9.76
N SER A 222 22.44 -0.53 10.76
CA SER A 222 21.65 0.70 10.72
C SER A 222 22.45 1.95 10.33
N LEU A 223 23.75 1.81 10.07
CA LEU A 223 24.62 2.92 9.67
C LEU A 223 24.51 3.22 8.17
N GLU A 224 24.94 4.41 7.79
CA GLU A 224 25.08 4.81 6.39
C GLU A 224 26.30 4.15 5.73
N PHE A 225 26.21 3.84 4.44
CA PHE A 225 27.20 3.09 3.67
C PHE A 225 28.59 3.73 3.68
N PRO A 226 28.73 5.07 3.58
CA PRO A 226 30.04 5.71 3.76
C PRO A 226 30.62 5.51 5.17
N GLU A 227 29.78 5.52 6.21
CA GLU A 227 30.22 5.28 7.59
C GLU A 227 30.62 3.82 7.80
N VAL A 228 29.85 2.88 7.21
CA VAL A 228 30.21 1.46 7.22
C VAL A 228 31.52 1.21 6.48
N ALA A 229 31.78 1.89 5.36
CA ALA A 229 33.06 1.77 4.65
C ALA A 229 34.26 2.20 5.53
N VAL A 230 34.11 3.31 6.26
CA VAL A 230 35.13 3.78 7.23
C VAL A 230 35.29 2.79 8.40
N GLU A 231 34.19 2.22 8.90
CA GLU A 231 34.24 1.23 9.98
C GLU A 231 34.88 -0.09 9.53
N ILE A 232 34.64 -0.54 8.29
CA ILE A 232 35.32 -1.70 7.69
C ILE A 232 36.82 -1.46 7.68
N GLU A 233 37.27 -0.30 7.20
CA GLU A 233 38.71 0.03 7.17
C GLU A 233 39.30 0.09 8.58
N THR A 234 38.58 0.69 9.53
CA THR A 234 38.99 0.80 10.93
C THR A 234 39.15 -0.58 11.58
N GLN A 235 38.16 -1.45 11.44
CA GLN A 235 38.20 -2.81 12.01
C GLN A 235 39.22 -3.71 11.29
N LEU A 236 39.39 -3.56 9.97
CA LEU A 236 40.40 -4.29 9.21
C LEU A 236 41.82 -3.89 9.64
N ASN A 237 42.07 -2.60 9.85
CA ASN A 237 43.35 -2.09 10.33
C ASN A 237 43.64 -2.55 11.77
N LYS A 238 42.62 -2.58 12.63
CA LYS A 238 42.73 -3.14 13.98
C LYS A 238 43.08 -4.62 13.94
N TYR A 239 42.35 -5.41 13.14
CA TYR A 239 42.61 -6.84 13.00
C TYR A 239 44.02 -7.14 12.48
N LYS A 240 44.51 -6.40 11.48
CA LYS A 240 45.89 -6.56 10.98
C LYS A 240 46.92 -6.32 12.07
N ARG A 241 46.75 -5.28 12.88
CA ARG A 241 47.63 -4.99 14.02
C ARG A 241 47.60 -6.10 15.07
N ASP A 242 46.42 -6.56 15.44
CA ASP A 242 46.27 -7.63 16.44
C ASP A 242 46.88 -8.96 15.97
N VAL A 243 46.81 -9.24 14.66
CA VAL A 243 47.45 -10.41 14.03
C VAL A 243 48.98 -10.27 14.01
N ASP A 244 49.51 -9.10 13.63
CA ASP A 244 50.95 -8.85 13.61
C ASP A 244 51.54 -8.97 15.03
N GLU A 245 50.87 -8.40 16.05
CA GLU A 245 51.26 -8.53 17.46
C GLU A 245 51.20 -10.00 17.96
N SER A 246 50.22 -10.77 17.50
CA SER A 246 50.10 -12.20 17.84
C SER A 246 51.18 -13.06 17.17
N ILE A 247 51.60 -12.71 15.96
CA ILE A 247 52.68 -13.40 15.23
C ILE A 247 54.04 -13.07 15.85
N GLU A 248 54.26 -11.82 16.27
CA GLU A 248 55.46 -11.43 17.02
C GLU A 248 55.55 -12.14 18.38
N GLY A 249 54.43 -12.33 19.09
CA GLY A 249 54.39 -13.05 20.37
C GLY A 249 54.50 -14.59 20.30
N LEU A 250 54.46 -15.19 19.10
CA LEU A 250 54.65 -16.62 18.85
C LEU A 250 56.07 -16.96 18.37
N GLY A 251 56.93 -15.95 18.22
CA GLY A 251 58.31 -16.06 17.77
C GLY A 251 59.37 -16.09 18.89
N ASP A 252 58.95 -16.02 20.16
CA ASP A 252 59.80 -16.14 21.37
C ASP A 252 59.61 -17.48 22.09
#